data_AF-A0A1H9U489-F1
#
_entry.id   AF-A0A1H9U489-F1
#
_cell.length_a   1.000
_cell.length_b   1.000
_cell.length_c   1.000
_cell.angle_alpha   90.00
_cell.angle_beta   90.00
_cell.angle_gamma   90.00
#
_symmetry.space_group_name_H-M   'P 1'
#
loop_
_entity.id
_entity.type
_entity.pdbx_description
1 polymer ?
#
loop_
_entity_poly.entity_id
_entity_poly.type
_entity_poly.pdbx_seq_one_letter_code
_entity_poly.pdbx_strand_id
1 'polypeptide(L)'
;MDSVMQQFSDWLKGTIKETLNKLLEIERDDGYNELMNATETCKFLGVDYSTFQKYRYSDDFPKELPAKRWSKRAIKKWLENQI
;
A
#
# COMPACT_ATOMS: atom_id res chain seq x y z
N MET A 1 -15.62 -21.37 0.46
CA MET A 1 -14.64 -20.55 1.21
C MET A 1 -14.28 -19.26 0.48
N ASP A 2 -14.82 -19.02 -0.72
CA ASP A 2 -14.57 -17.81 -1.52
C ASP A 2 -15.21 -16.52 -0.98
N SER A 3 -16.33 -16.64 -0.26
CA SER A 3 -17.11 -15.47 0.19
C SER A 3 -16.36 -14.59 1.20
N VAL A 4 -15.60 -15.18 2.12
CA VAL A 4 -14.86 -14.43 3.16
C VAL A 4 -13.64 -13.73 2.57
N MET A 5 -12.96 -14.37 1.61
CA MET A 5 -11.80 -13.78 0.94
C MET A 5 -12.19 -12.64 0.00
N GLN A 6 -13.33 -12.76 -0.69
CA GLN A 6 -13.89 -11.65 -1.46
C GLN A 6 -14.33 -10.49 -0.57
N GLN A 7 -15.06 -10.76 0.52
CA GLN A 7 -15.43 -9.71 1.47
C GLN A 7 -14.21 -9.01 2.09
N PHE A 8 -13.14 -9.74 2.37
CA PHE A 8 -11.88 -9.16 2.82
C PHE A 8 -11.21 -8.31 1.75
N SER A 9 -11.18 -8.77 0.50
CA SER A 9 -10.64 -8.02 -0.64
C SER A 9 -11.45 -6.75 -0.92
N ASP A 10 -12.78 -6.82 -0.84
CA ASP A 10 -13.67 -5.68 -1.06
C ASP A 10 -13.59 -4.66 0.09
N TRP A 11 -13.50 -5.14 1.34
CA TRP A 11 -13.23 -4.29 2.50
C TRP A 11 -11.89 -3.57 2.37
N LEU A 12 -10.82 -4.29 2.00
CA LEU A 12 -9.50 -3.71 1.76
C LEU A 12 -9.52 -2.66 0.65
N LYS A 13 -10.17 -2.96 -0.48
CA LYS A 13 -10.33 -1.99 -1.58
C LYS A 13 -11.10 -0.74 -1.12
N GLY A 14 -12.11 -0.90 -0.26
CA GLY A 14 -12.84 0.19 0.36
C GLY A 14 -11.95 1.07 1.24
N THR A 15 -11.19 0.46 2.16
CA THR A 15 -10.26 1.16 3.05
C THR A 15 -9.16 1.88 2.28
N ILE A 16 -8.61 1.25 1.24
CA ILE A 16 -7.59 1.86 0.38
C ILE A 16 -8.19 3.04 -0.39
N LYS A 17 -9.41 2.92 -0.94
CA LYS A 17 -10.08 4.03 -1.63
C LYS A 17 -10.40 5.20 -0.71
N GLU A 18 -10.91 4.96 0.49
CA GLU A 18 -11.14 6.03 1.47
C GLU A 18 -9.84 6.74 1.87
N THR A 19 -8.77 5.97 2.03
CA THR A 19 -7.45 6.51 2.40
C THR A 19 -6.83 7.30 1.25
N LEU A 20 -6.96 6.83 0.01
CA LEU A 20 -6.53 7.54 -1.20
C LEU A 20 -7.32 8.83 -1.40
N ASN A 21 -8.64 8.83 -1.17
CA ASN A 21 -9.45 10.04 -1.25
C ASN A 21 -9.06 11.07 -0.18
N LYS A 22 -8.75 10.63 1.05
CA LYS A 22 -8.22 11.51 2.10
C LYS A 22 -6.81 12.02 1.79
N LEU A 23 -6.00 11.25 1.05
CA LEU A 23 -4.67 11.66 0.60
C LEU A 23 -4.72 12.64 -0.60
N LEU A 24 -5.71 12.51 -1.48
CA LEU A 24 -5.93 13.41 -2.62
C LEU A 24 -6.33 14.83 -2.20
N GLU A 25 -6.97 15.00 -1.05
CA GLU A 25 -7.24 16.34 -0.48
C GLU A 25 -5.97 17.03 0.06
N ILE A 26 -4.85 16.31 0.20
CA ILE A 26 -3.54 16.82 0.65
C ILE A 26 -2.57 16.83 -0.54
N GLU A 27 -2.97 17.39 -1.67
CA GLU A 27 -2.05 17.67 -2.77
C GLU A 27 -1.17 18.88 -2.43
N ARG A 28 -0.06 18.59 -1.73
CA ARG A 28 1.29 19.14 -1.98
C ARG A 28 2.23 18.53 -0.96
N ASP A 29 2.93 17.50 -1.40
CA ASP A 29 3.84 16.68 -0.61
C ASP A 29 3.10 15.76 0.37
N ASP A 30 2.89 14.53 -0.08
CA ASP A 30 2.42 13.41 0.73
C ASP A 30 3.39 13.09 1.90
N GLY A 31 4.52 13.82 2.03
CA GLY A 31 5.40 13.82 3.20
C GLY A 31 6.28 12.58 3.30
N TYR A 32 6.21 11.69 2.31
CA TYR A 32 6.95 10.45 2.25
C TYR A 32 8.12 10.53 1.28
N ASN A 33 9.27 10.02 1.75
CA ASN A 33 10.48 9.84 0.97
C ASN A 33 10.25 8.95 -0.25
N GLU A 34 11.05 9.14 -1.31
CA GLU A 34 11.05 8.25 -2.49
C GLU A 34 11.39 6.80 -2.15
N LEU A 35 12.23 6.59 -1.12
CA LEU A 35 12.60 5.27 -0.60
C LEU A 35 12.05 5.09 0.82
N MET A 36 10.89 4.45 0.92
CA MET A 36 10.18 4.25 2.18
C MET A 36 10.67 3.00 2.90
N ASN A 37 10.92 3.10 4.21
CA ASN A 37 11.07 1.92 5.07
C ASN A 37 9.71 1.24 5.29
N ALA A 38 9.71 0.11 5.98
CA ALA A 38 8.48 -0.63 6.24
C ALA A 38 7.42 0.21 6.99
N THR A 39 7.81 1.00 7.98
CA THR A 39 6.90 1.86 8.75
C THR A 39 6.30 2.97 7.88
N GLU A 40 7.13 3.64 7.08
CA GLU A 40 6.68 4.64 6.10
C GLU A 40 5.72 4.02 5.08
N THR A 41 6.03 2.82 4.59
CA THR A 41 5.20 2.10 3.63
C THR A 41 3.86 1.68 4.22
N CYS A 42 3.84 1.19 5.46
CA CYS A 42 2.60 0.85 6.18
C CYS A 42 1.69 2.08 6.32
N LYS A 43 2.27 3.21 6.75
CA LYS A 43 1.55 4.48 6.88
C LYS A 43 1.03 4.99 5.53
N PHE A 44 1.86 4.92 4.50
CA PHE A 44 1.49 5.31 3.14
C PHE A 44 0.33 4.47 2.59
N LEU A 45 0.34 3.17 2.85
CA LEU A 45 -0.72 2.24 2.44
C LEU A 45 -1.96 2.27 3.35
N GLY A 46 -1.89 2.93 4.51
CA GLY A 46 -2.97 2.92 5.51
C GLY A 46 -3.20 1.56 6.16
N VAL A 47 -2.19 0.68 6.19
CA VAL A 47 -2.30 -0.69 6.72
C VAL A 47 -1.37 -0.90 7.93
N ASP A 48 -1.71 -1.88 8.76
CA ASP A 48 -0.83 -2.33 9.83
C ASP A 48 0.35 -3.16 9.30
N TYR A 49 1.38 -3.34 10.14
CA TYR A 49 2.59 -4.06 9.75
C TYR A 49 2.35 -5.54 9.42
N SER A 50 1.40 -6.21 10.09
CA SER A 50 1.08 -7.62 9.82
C SER A 50 0.44 -7.79 8.45
N THR A 51 -0.41 -6.85 8.05
CA THR A 51 -1.00 -6.76 6.72
C THR A 51 0.06 -6.44 5.66
N PHE A 52 0.95 -5.48 5.94
CA PHE A 52 2.08 -5.17 5.06
C PHE A 52 3.01 -6.38 4.84
N GLN A 53 3.25 -7.21 5.85
CA GLN A 53 4.08 -8.41 5.68
C GLN A 53 3.47 -9.39 4.67
N LYS A 54 2.15 -9.49 4.57
CA LYS A 54 1.50 -10.35 3.57
C LYS A 54 1.76 -9.82 2.15
N TYR A 55 1.60 -8.51 1.95
CA TYR A 55 1.87 -7.87 0.65
C TYR A 55 3.35 -7.93 0.27
N ARG A 56 4.25 -7.71 1.22
CA ARG A 56 5.70 -7.71 0.98
C ARG A 56 6.22 -9.00 0.34
N TYR A 57 5.58 -10.13 0.63
CA TYR A 57 5.94 -11.44 0.07
C TYR A 57 5.06 -11.87 -1.10
N SER A 58 4.17 -10.99 -1.57
CA SER A 58 3.36 -11.22 -2.76
C SER A 58 4.16 -10.95 -4.02
N ASP A 59 4.01 -11.79 -5.05
CA ASP A 59 4.78 -11.71 -6.30
C ASP A 59 4.50 -10.43 -7.10
N ASP A 60 3.32 -9.83 -6.91
CA ASP A 60 2.88 -8.62 -7.58
C ASP A 60 3.30 -7.33 -6.85
N PHE A 61 3.74 -7.43 -5.59
CA PHE A 61 4.12 -6.26 -4.80
C PHE A 61 5.49 -5.72 -5.21
N PRO A 62 5.74 -4.40 -5.08
CA PRO A 62 7.04 -3.82 -5.40
C PRO A 62 8.20 -4.50 -4.70
N LYS A 63 9.24 -4.77 -5.49
CA LYS A 63 10.46 -5.43 -5.02
C LYS A 63 11.12 -4.63 -3.89
N GLU A 64 11.51 -5.36 -2.86
CA GLU A 64 12.31 -4.81 -1.77
C GLU A 64 13.72 -4.43 -2.27
N LEU A 65 14.11 -3.19 -2.00
CA LEU A 65 15.42 -2.63 -2.28
C LEU A 65 16.36 -2.81 -1.07
N PRO A 66 17.69 -2.64 -1.26
CA PRO A 66 18.65 -2.69 -0.17
C PRO A 66 18.23 -1.84 1.05
N ALA A 67 18.64 -2.27 2.24
CA ALA A 67 18.24 -1.67 3.52
C ALA A 67 16.74 -1.75 3.83
N LYS A 68 16.02 -2.73 3.26
CA LYS A 68 14.59 -2.97 3.48
C LYS A 68 13.75 -1.73 3.14
N ARG A 69 13.94 -1.23 1.92
CA ARG A 69 13.28 -0.03 1.40
C ARG A 69 12.40 -0.36 0.19
N TRP A 70 11.38 0.45 -0.04
CA TRP A 70 10.49 0.34 -1.20
C TRP A 70 10.37 1.68 -1.91
N SER A 71 10.35 1.63 -3.24
CA SER A 71 10.13 2.82 -4.05
C SER A 71 8.67 3.26 -3.94
N LYS A 72 8.46 4.50 -3.50
CA LYS A 72 7.16 5.16 -3.48
C LYS A 72 6.47 5.11 -4.84
N ARG A 73 7.21 5.39 -5.92
CA ARG A 73 6.69 5.30 -7.29
C ARG A 73 6.24 3.91 -7.67
N ALA A 74 7.00 2.87 -7.29
CA ALA A 74 6.62 1.50 -7.56
C ALA A 74 5.35 1.09 -6.80
N ILE A 75 5.21 1.52 -5.54
CA ILE A 75 4.00 1.29 -4.73
C ILE A 75 2.80 2.01 -5.32
N LYS A 76 2.94 3.27 -5.75
CA LYS A 76 1.86 4.00 -6.44
C LYS A 76 1.39 3.26 -7.70
N LYS A 77 2.33 2.84 -8.57
CA LYS A 77 2.00 2.08 -9.78
C LYS A 77 1.34 0.73 -9.47
N TRP A 78 1.78 0.05 -8.41
CA TRP A 78 1.13 -1.17 -7.96
C TRP A 78 -0.31 -0.92 -7.51
N LEU A 79 -0.56 0.14 -6.73
CA LEU A 79 -1.92 0.53 -6.32
C LEU A 79 -2.82 0.86 -7.51
N GLU A 80 -2.31 1.59 -8.51
CA GLU A 80 -3.05 1.92 -9.73
C GLU A 80 -3.51 0.68 -10.51
N ASN A 81 -2.71 -0.39 -10.51
CA ASN A 81 -3.05 -1.65 -11.18
C ASN A 81 -4.13 -2.49 -10.45
N GLN A 82 -4.52 -2.12 -9.22
CA GLN A 82 -5.52 -2.83 -8.43
C GLN A 82 -6.94 -2.23 -8.54
N ILE A 83 -7.06 -1.07 -9.20
CA ILE A 83 -8.33 -0.34 -9.45
C ILE A 83 -8.87 -0.72 -10.84
#